data_AF-A0A1I7UEB4-F1
#
_entry.id   AF-A0A1I7UEB4-F1
#
_cell.length_a   1.000
_cell.length_b   1.000
_cell.length_c   1.000
_cell.angle_alpha   90.00
_cell.angle_beta   90.00
_cell.angle_gamma   90.00
#
_symmetry.space_group_name_H-M   'P 1'
#
loop_
_entity.id
_entity.type
_entity.pdbx_description
1 polymer ?
#
loop_
_entity_poly.entity_id
_entity_poly.type
_entity_poly.pdbx_seq_one_letter_code
_entity_poly.pdbx_strand_id
1 'polypeptide(L)'
;MIAFLYSAPENSVEDYQQVETEEEEGYSIPETSILKPLLILIFLIGSFLPLPLPSEYLSPWITVLTGILIVLPGKSALIESKIMNSWYLRESNQTVFILSLILFSINIGLLYQRDISSWLSPPEITNRLDGLKDGEHVSYAKAKHLNREWAILDGVNLRTPTCRTQSDGMGYCRHTGLDTKNGTYKFMLIGNSMAANHARLFYQECGPKAKSIYQMSIAICEPLYHLAHGYDCSDGIENIEKQIKIEQPDYLFIFSRFIDIGDPMPPNVTSLENDPVYKEMKNHLDIHMESVQKKATV
;
A
#
# COMPACT_ATOMS: atom_id res chain seq x y z
N MET A 1 -6.78 -4.06 -9.08
CA MET A 1 -6.61 -5.41 -9.64
C MET A 1 -6.59 -5.35 -11.17
N ILE A 2 -5.45 -5.04 -11.78
CA ILE A 2 -5.18 -5.45 -13.17
C ILE A 2 -4.28 -6.68 -13.04
N ALA A 3 -4.93 -7.83 -12.85
CA ALA A 3 -4.31 -9.08 -13.20
C ALA A 3 -4.48 -9.20 -14.71
N PHE A 4 -3.39 -9.35 -15.48
CA PHE A 4 -3.52 -9.94 -16.81
C PHE A 4 -4.04 -11.37 -16.61
N LEU A 5 -5.37 -11.54 -16.57
CA LEU A 5 -6.03 -12.84 -16.52
C LEU A 5 -5.73 -13.55 -17.84
N TYR A 6 -4.75 -14.44 -17.80
CA TYR A 6 -4.50 -15.38 -18.88
C TYR A 6 -5.08 -16.74 -18.47
N SER A 7 -6.17 -17.13 -19.14
CA SER A 7 -6.51 -18.54 -19.28
C SER A 7 -5.58 -19.14 -20.31
N ALA A 8 -4.65 -19.99 -19.87
CA ALA A 8 -3.89 -20.84 -20.79
C ALA A 8 -4.81 -21.97 -21.28
N PRO A 9 -4.72 -22.40 -22.55
CA PRO A 9 -5.35 -23.63 -22.99
C PRO A 9 -4.70 -24.80 -22.23
N GLU A 10 -5.59 -25.59 -21.62
CA GLU A 10 -5.38 -26.83 -20.89
C GLU A 10 -4.25 -27.68 -21.49
N ASN A 11 -3.02 -27.60 -20.94
CA ASN A 11 -1.93 -28.60 -21.06
C ASN A 11 -0.62 -28.24 -20.30
N SER A 12 -0.69 -27.66 -19.10
CA SER A 12 0.47 -27.63 -18.19
C SER A 12 0.02 -27.51 -16.74
N VAL A 13 -0.21 -28.66 -16.10
CA VAL A 13 -0.81 -28.80 -14.76
C VAL A 13 0.20 -28.69 -13.61
N GLU A 14 1.49 -28.48 -13.84
CA GLU A 14 2.49 -28.75 -12.78
C GLU A 14 3.08 -27.55 -12.01
N ASP A 15 2.72 -26.28 -12.28
CA ASP A 15 3.48 -25.14 -11.69
C ASP A 15 2.66 -24.16 -10.83
N TYR A 16 1.42 -24.50 -10.45
CA TYR A 16 0.55 -23.58 -9.69
C TYR A 16 0.53 -23.78 -8.16
N GLN A 17 1.24 -24.77 -7.61
CA GLN A 17 1.09 -25.12 -6.18
C GLN A 17 2.14 -24.54 -5.23
N GLN A 18 3.09 -23.70 -5.69
CA GLN A 18 4.22 -23.31 -4.84
C GLN A 18 4.25 -21.87 -4.32
N VAL A 19 3.13 -21.12 -4.39
CA VAL A 19 3.11 -19.69 -3.96
C VAL A 19 2.22 -19.42 -2.73
N GLU A 20 1.54 -20.41 -2.17
CA GLU A 20 0.56 -20.19 -1.07
C GLU A 20 1.08 -20.41 0.37
N THR A 21 2.41 -20.49 0.60
CA THR A 21 2.94 -20.74 1.96
C THR A 21 4.06 -19.80 2.41
N GLU A 22 3.95 -18.50 2.14
CA GLU A 22 4.69 -17.51 2.93
C GLU A 22 3.68 -16.59 3.62
N GLU A 23 3.71 -16.64 4.96
CA GLU A 23 2.83 -15.92 5.87
C GLU A 23 2.82 -14.40 5.59
N GLU A 24 1.61 -13.84 5.62
CA GLU A 24 1.36 -12.40 5.53
C GLU A 24 2.00 -11.67 6.74
N GLU A 25 3.26 -11.24 6.62
CA GLU A 25 3.75 -10.13 7.42
C GLU A 25 3.25 -8.81 6.80
N GLY A 26 2.27 -8.20 7.46
CA GLY A 26 1.69 -6.92 7.08
C GLY A 26 2.75 -5.86 6.83
N TYR A 27 2.94 -5.49 5.57
CA TYR A 27 3.78 -4.38 5.16
C TYR A 27 3.10 -3.06 5.54
N SER A 28 3.40 -2.55 6.73
CA SER A 28 3.05 -1.18 7.11
C SER A 28 3.90 -0.20 6.30
N ILE A 29 3.25 0.66 5.52
CA ILE A 29 3.87 1.84 4.90
C ILE A 29 4.52 2.65 6.03
N PRO A 30 5.84 2.92 6.01
CA PRO A 30 6.41 3.73 7.06
C PRO A 30 5.97 5.16 6.82
N GLU A 31 5.19 5.70 7.77
CA GLU A 31 5.14 7.13 8.03
C GLU A 31 6.56 7.67 7.94
N THR A 32 6.73 8.79 7.24
CA THR A 32 7.98 9.54 7.13
C THR A 32 8.39 10.05 8.50
N SER A 33 8.88 9.15 9.34
CA SER A 33 9.38 9.45 10.65
C SER A 33 10.82 9.86 10.46
N ILE A 34 11.04 11.17 10.61
CA ILE A 34 12.35 11.83 10.73
C ILE A 34 13.28 11.07 11.69
N LEU A 35 12.72 10.24 12.58
CA LEU A 35 13.44 9.33 13.47
C LEU A 35 14.40 8.34 12.77
N LYS A 36 14.04 7.79 11.60
CA LYS A 36 14.91 6.81 10.89
C LYS A 36 16.20 7.43 10.34
N PRO A 37 16.17 8.53 9.55
CA PRO A 37 17.40 9.19 9.14
C PRO A 37 18.15 9.80 10.32
N LEU A 38 17.46 10.20 11.41
CA LEU A 38 18.09 10.75 12.60
C LEU A 38 18.78 9.66 13.44
N LEU A 39 18.24 8.44 13.51
CA LEU A 39 18.92 7.28 14.10
C LEU A 39 20.16 6.87 13.30
N ILE A 40 20.06 6.87 11.96
CA ILE A 40 21.21 6.61 11.07
C ILE A 40 22.26 7.72 11.24
N LEU A 41 21.84 8.98 11.36
CA LEU A 41 22.72 10.12 11.63
C LEU A 41 23.34 10.06 13.03
N ILE A 42 22.61 9.61 14.07
CA ILE A 42 23.14 9.39 15.42
C ILE A 42 24.16 8.23 15.42
N PHE A 43 23.89 7.14 14.70
CA PHE A 43 24.84 6.04 14.53
C PHE A 43 26.10 6.50 13.79
N LEU A 44 25.94 7.30 12.73
CA LEU A 44 27.05 7.93 12.02
C LEU A 44 27.83 8.86 12.95
N ILE A 45 27.21 9.83 13.61
CA ILE A 45 27.86 10.76 14.53
C ILE A 45 28.53 10.02 15.70
N GLY A 46 27.87 9.01 16.27
CA GLY A 46 28.42 8.15 17.33
C GLY A 46 29.65 7.34 16.88
N SER A 47 29.75 7.01 15.59
CA SER A 47 30.94 6.40 14.99
C SER A 47 32.05 7.41 14.65
N PHE A 48 31.75 8.71 14.59
CA PHE A 48 32.72 9.80 14.36
C PHE A 48 33.27 10.43 15.65
N LEU A 49 32.62 10.22 16.80
CA LEU A 49 33.18 10.62 18.10
C LEU A 49 34.06 9.48 18.62
N PRO A 50 35.38 9.70 18.83
CA PRO A 50 36.23 8.74 19.52
C PRO A 50 35.87 8.80 21.01
N LEU A 51 34.73 8.22 21.38
CA LEU A 51 34.37 8.05 22.77
C LEU A 51 35.25 6.91 23.30
N PRO A 52 36.11 7.16 24.30
CA PRO A 52 36.81 6.10 24.99
C PRO A 52 35.77 5.30 25.78
N LEU A 53 35.13 4.35 25.11
CA LEU A 53 34.21 3.44 25.77
C LEU A 53 35.03 2.60 26.75
N PRO A 54 34.68 2.58 28.06
CA PRO A 54 35.42 1.80 29.04
C PRO A 54 35.46 0.33 28.61
N SER A 55 36.67 -0.25 28.63
CA SER A 55 36.95 -1.60 28.14
C SER A 55 36.16 -2.71 28.85
N GLU A 56 35.54 -2.39 29.99
CA GLU A 56 34.65 -3.27 30.74
C GLU A 56 33.40 -3.71 29.97
N TYR A 57 32.90 -2.91 29.02
CA TYR A 57 31.66 -3.24 28.29
C TYR A 57 31.89 -3.62 26.82
N LEU A 58 32.92 -3.12 26.15
CA LEU A 58 33.18 -3.43 24.74
C LEU A 58 33.77 -4.85 24.55
N SER A 59 34.65 -5.25 25.47
CA SER A 59 35.36 -6.53 25.41
C SER A 59 34.42 -7.75 25.53
N PRO A 60 33.41 -7.74 26.43
CA PRO A 60 32.43 -8.82 26.51
C PRO A 60 31.61 -8.99 25.21
N TRP A 61 31.12 -7.90 24.61
CA TRP A 61 30.29 -7.98 23.40
C TRP A 61 31.04 -8.51 22.20
N ILE A 62 32.29 -8.05 21.99
CA ILE A 62 33.15 -8.58 20.94
C ILE A 62 33.44 -10.06 21.20
N THR A 63 33.72 -10.44 22.45
CA THR A 63 33.99 -11.85 22.82
C THR A 63 32.78 -12.75 22.59
N VAL A 64 31.56 -12.28 22.88
CA VAL A 64 30.31 -13.02 22.64
C VAL A 64 30.03 -13.18 21.14
N LEU A 65 30.16 -12.12 20.35
CA LEU A 65 30.01 -12.18 18.88
C LEU A 65 31.05 -13.10 18.23
N THR A 66 32.29 -13.04 18.71
CA THR A 66 33.37 -13.92 18.23
C THR A 66 33.12 -15.37 18.65
N GLY A 67 32.58 -15.60 19.86
CA GLY A 67 32.18 -16.92 20.35
C GLY A 67 31.05 -17.54 19.52
N ILE A 68 30.05 -16.75 19.14
CA ILE A 68 28.93 -17.20 18.28
C ILE A 68 29.44 -17.61 16.89
N LEU A 69 30.40 -16.89 16.32
CA LEU A 69 31.04 -17.22 15.04
C LEU A 69 31.89 -18.50 15.10
N ILE A 70 32.48 -18.82 16.25
CA ILE A 70 33.31 -20.03 16.45
C ILE A 70 32.46 -21.30 16.62
N VAL A 71 31.22 -21.18 17.11
CA VAL A 71 30.34 -22.33 17.41
C VAL A 71 29.62 -22.87 16.17
N LEU A 72 29.62 -22.14 15.04
CA LEU A 72 29.07 -22.66 13.78
C LEU A 72 29.98 -23.78 13.21
N PRO A 73 29.45 -25.00 12.99
CA PRO A 73 30.28 -26.17 12.77
C PRO A 73 30.73 -26.26 11.30
N GLY A 74 31.91 -25.72 11.01
CA GLY A 74 32.60 -25.94 9.74
C GLY A 74 34.11 -25.92 9.97
N LYS A 75 34.84 -26.92 9.47
CA LYS A 75 36.32 -26.89 9.50
C LYS A 75 36.91 -25.67 8.75
N SER A 76 36.09 -24.96 7.98
CA SER A 76 36.36 -23.63 7.41
C SER A 76 36.47 -22.51 8.47
N ALA A 77 35.73 -22.58 9.58
CA ALA A 77 35.68 -21.52 10.60
C ALA A 77 37.00 -21.33 11.38
N LEU A 78 37.80 -22.38 11.56
CA LEU A 78 39.13 -22.30 12.19
C LEU A 78 40.18 -21.67 11.27
N ILE A 79 40.07 -21.91 9.96
CA ILE A 79 40.96 -21.33 8.95
C ILE A 79 40.55 -19.87 8.70
N GLU A 80 39.26 -19.61 8.59
CA GLU A 80 38.69 -18.27 8.46
C GLU A 80 38.99 -17.42 9.70
N SER A 81 38.82 -17.92 10.93
CA SER A 81 39.13 -17.13 12.14
C SER A 81 40.63 -16.83 12.30
N LYS A 82 41.53 -17.74 11.92
CA LYS A 82 42.98 -17.51 12.02
C LYS A 82 43.49 -16.58 10.92
N ILE A 83 42.98 -16.72 9.69
CA ILE A 83 43.30 -15.82 8.57
C ILE A 83 42.68 -14.45 8.83
N MET A 84 41.40 -14.39 9.24
CA MET A 84 40.70 -13.14 9.56
C MET A 84 41.34 -12.42 10.74
N ASN A 85 41.67 -13.10 11.84
CA ASN A 85 42.38 -12.46 12.96
C ASN A 85 43.78 -12.00 12.55
N SER A 86 44.51 -12.78 11.76
CA SER A 86 45.86 -12.40 11.32
C SER A 86 45.86 -11.28 10.27
N TRP A 87 44.75 -11.10 9.54
CA TRP A 87 44.57 -10.02 8.56
C TRP A 87 44.03 -8.75 9.22
N TYR A 88 43.03 -8.89 10.11
CA TYR A 88 42.42 -7.83 10.91
C TYR A 88 43.41 -7.16 11.87
N LEU A 89 44.29 -7.95 12.53
CA LEU A 89 45.33 -7.42 13.41
C LEU A 89 46.54 -6.83 12.66
N ARG A 90 46.65 -7.11 11.35
CA ARG A 90 47.75 -6.64 10.50
C ARG A 90 47.42 -5.35 9.76
N GLU A 91 46.14 -5.13 9.48
CA GLU A 91 45.67 -3.95 8.76
C GLU A 91 45.54 -2.72 9.66
N SER A 92 45.80 -1.55 9.07
CA SER A 92 45.68 -0.29 9.80
C SER A 92 44.20 0.00 10.09
N ASN A 93 43.92 0.68 11.22
CA ASN A 93 42.56 1.13 11.55
C ASN A 93 41.89 1.92 10.40
N GLN A 94 42.69 2.59 9.55
CA GLN A 94 42.20 3.28 8.37
C GLN A 94 41.68 2.32 7.28
N THR A 95 42.38 1.21 7.02
CA THR A 95 41.96 0.20 6.03
C THR A 95 40.63 -0.44 6.44
N VAL A 96 40.52 -0.85 7.71
CA VAL A 96 39.29 -1.48 8.26
C VAL A 96 38.12 -0.50 8.22
N PHE A 97 38.36 0.78 8.53
CA PHE A 97 37.36 1.84 8.45
C PHE A 97 36.85 2.06 7.01
N ILE A 98 37.76 2.15 6.03
CA ILE A 98 37.39 2.29 4.61
C ILE A 98 36.57 1.09 4.12
N LEU A 99 36.99 -0.13 4.45
CA LEU A 99 36.25 -1.34 4.10
C LEU A 99 34.85 -1.37 4.72
N SER A 100 34.73 -0.94 5.98
CA SER A 100 33.45 -0.86 6.69
C SER A 100 32.51 0.15 6.02
N LEU A 101 33.01 1.32 5.61
CA LEU A 101 32.23 2.31 4.86
C LEU A 101 31.76 1.77 3.51
N ILE A 102 32.64 1.09 2.76
CA ILE A 102 32.29 0.49 1.46
C ILE A 102 31.19 -0.55 1.64
N LEU A 103 31.35 -1.48 2.60
CA LEU A 103 30.35 -2.49 2.91
C LEU A 103 29.03 -1.87 3.35
N PHE A 104 29.06 -0.82 4.18
CA PHE A 104 27.86 -0.11 4.61
C PHE A 104 27.15 0.58 3.44
N SER A 105 27.90 1.26 2.55
CA SER A 105 27.36 1.86 1.33
C SER A 105 26.77 0.82 0.39
N ILE A 106 27.39 -0.35 0.24
CA ILE A 106 26.84 -1.45 -0.56
C ILE A 106 25.55 -1.98 0.07
N ASN A 107 25.51 -2.16 1.39
CA ASN A 107 24.30 -2.60 2.09
C ASN A 107 23.14 -1.59 1.94
N ILE A 108 23.41 -0.29 2.07
CA ILE A 108 22.41 0.76 1.80
C ILE A 108 21.99 0.71 0.33
N GLY A 109 22.93 0.60 -0.59
CA GLY A 109 22.65 0.53 -2.03
C GLY A 109 21.80 -0.67 -2.42
N LEU A 110 22.00 -1.84 -1.77
CA LEU A 110 21.19 -3.04 -1.95
C LEU A 110 19.81 -2.90 -1.28
N LEU A 111 19.76 -2.37 -0.06
CA LEU A 111 18.52 -2.15 0.69
C LEU A 111 17.58 -1.20 -0.04
N TYR A 112 18.13 -0.12 -0.61
CA TYR A 112 17.39 0.90 -1.36
C TYR A 112 17.55 0.76 -2.88
N GLN A 113 18.02 -0.38 -3.37
CA GLN A 113 18.32 -0.56 -4.80
C GLN A 113 17.10 -0.24 -5.68
N ARG A 114 15.91 -0.61 -5.21
CA ARG A 114 14.65 -0.38 -5.92
C ARG A 114 14.27 1.09 -5.95
N ASP A 115 14.37 1.78 -4.81
CA ASP A 115 14.05 3.21 -4.72
C ASP A 115 15.05 4.03 -5.54
N ILE A 116 16.32 3.65 -5.51
CA ILE A 116 17.36 4.23 -6.38
C ILE A 116 17.02 3.98 -7.85
N SER A 117 16.60 2.76 -8.21
CA SER A 117 16.20 2.43 -9.58
C SER A 117 14.98 3.22 -10.03
N SER A 118 13.99 3.42 -9.17
CA SER A 118 12.79 4.20 -9.49
C SER A 118 13.07 5.70 -9.57
N TRP A 119 14.04 6.22 -8.80
CA TRP A 119 14.51 7.61 -8.96
C TRP A 119 15.30 7.83 -10.25
N LEU A 120 16.17 6.88 -10.61
CA LEU A 120 16.97 6.96 -11.83
C LEU A 120 16.14 6.71 -13.11
N SER A 121 15.06 5.94 -12.99
CA SER A 121 14.17 5.59 -14.11
C SER A 121 12.73 5.58 -13.61
N PRO A 122 12.13 6.77 -13.42
CA PRO A 122 10.76 6.86 -12.93
C PRO A 122 9.80 6.18 -13.91
N PRO A 123 8.74 5.52 -13.40
CA PRO A 123 7.73 4.90 -14.25
C PRO A 123 7.09 5.95 -15.17
N GLU A 124 6.92 5.60 -16.44
CA GLU A 124 6.32 6.48 -17.43
C GLU A 124 4.84 6.70 -17.07
N ILE A 125 4.43 7.96 -16.90
CA ILE A 125 3.05 8.30 -16.58
C ILE A 125 2.23 8.15 -17.87
N THR A 126 1.51 7.05 -18.02
CA THR A 126 0.58 6.86 -19.14
C THR A 126 -0.87 7.14 -18.72
N ASN A 127 -1.73 7.28 -19.73
CA ASN A 127 -3.17 7.45 -19.50
C ASN A 127 -3.83 6.16 -18.97
N ARG A 128 -3.17 5.01 -19.07
CA ARG A 128 -3.65 3.69 -18.65
C ARG A 128 -3.11 3.31 -17.28
N LEU A 129 -3.89 2.57 -16.49
CA LEU A 129 -3.47 2.06 -15.16
C LEU A 129 -2.28 1.10 -15.26
N ASP A 130 -2.20 0.35 -16.35
CA ASP A 130 -1.17 -0.67 -16.58
C ASP A 130 0.18 -0.09 -17.02
N GLY A 131 0.30 1.24 -17.19
CA GLY A 131 1.53 1.91 -17.59
C GLY A 131 1.91 1.66 -19.06
N LEU A 132 1.01 1.09 -19.87
CA LEU A 132 1.27 0.76 -21.27
C LEU A 132 0.86 1.89 -22.22
N LYS A 133 1.42 1.87 -23.43
CA LYS A 133 0.96 2.70 -24.56
C LYS A 133 -0.10 1.95 -25.36
N ASP A 134 -1.02 2.69 -25.96
CA ASP A 134 -2.02 2.09 -26.83
C ASP A 134 -1.36 1.39 -28.03
N GLY A 135 -1.71 0.12 -28.25
CA GLY A 135 -1.14 -0.70 -29.31
C GLY A 135 0.27 -1.26 -29.02
N GLU A 136 0.80 -1.07 -27.82
CA GLU A 136 2.08 -1.66 -27.44
C GLU A 136 1.99 -3.19 -27.35
N HIS A 137 2.89 -3.89 -28.05
CA HIS A 137 3.00 -5.34 -27.94
C HIS A 137 3.75 -5.71 -26.65
N VAL A 138 3.06 -6.38 -25.73
CA VAL A 138 3.62 -6.77 -24.43
C VAL A 138 4.09 -8.22 -24.48
N SER A 139 5.39 -8.44 -24.28
CA SER A 139 5.94 -9.78 -24.10
C SER A 139 5.59 -10.34 -22.73
N TYR A 140 5.59 -11.67 -22.58
CA TYR A 140 5.34 -12.32 -21.29
C TYR A 140 6.28 -11.82 -20.18
N ALA A 141 7.57 -11.67 -20.48
CA ALA A 141 8.55 -11.17 -19.51
C ALA A 141 8.23 -9.73 -19.06
N LYS A 142 7.77 -8.88 -19.98
CA LYS A 142 7.34 -7.52 -19.66
C LYS A 142 6.07 -7.51 -18.81
N ALA A 143 5.07 -8.33 -19.14
CA ALA A 143 3.84 -8.45 -18.36
C ALA A 143 4.11 -8.96 -16.93
N LYS A 144 4.95 -9.99 -16.78
CA LYS A 144 5.36 -10.52 -15.47
C LYS A 144 6.05 -9.44 -14.63
N HIS A 145 6.96 -8.68 -15.23
CA HIS A 145 7.63 -7.57 -14.53
C HIS A 145 6.63 -6.48 -14.12
N LEU A 146 5.77 -6.03 -15.03
CA LEU A 146 4.75 -5.01 -14.73
C LEU A 146 3.80 -5.46 -13.62
N ASN A 147 3.32 -6.70 -13.63
CA ASN A 147 2.48 -7.24 -12.56
C ASN A 147 3.17 -7.22 -11.20
N ARG A 148 4.46 -7.59 -11.18
CA ARG A 148 5.25 -7.54 -9.94
C ARG A 148 5.39 -6.11 -9.42
N GLU A 149 5.73 -5.17 -10.30
CA GLU A 149 5.81 -3.75 -9.93
C GLU A 149 4.46 -3.22 -9.46
N TRP A 150 3.37 -3.60 -10.12
CA TRP A 150 2.02 -3.22 -9.73
C TRP A 150 1.64 -3.76 -8.35
N ALA A 151 1.98 -5.01 -8.05
CA ALA A 151 1.72 -5.60 -6.74
C ALA A 151 2.50 -4.90 -5.62
N ILE A 152 3.75 -4.51 -5.89
CA ILE A 152 4.59 -3.78 -4.93
C ILE A 152 4.06 -2.35 -4.71
N LEU A 153 3.63 -1.69 -5.79
CA LEU A 153 3.20 -0.29 -5.79
C LEU A 153 1.67 -0.15 -5.68
N ASP A 154 0.95 -1.21 -5.32
CA ASP A 154 -0.51 -1.26 -5.41
C ASP A 154 -1.14 -0.06 -4.69
N GLY A 155 -0.76 0.17 -3.42
CA GLY A 155 -1.27 1.31 -2.64
C GLY A 155 -1.02 2.70 -3.26
N VAL A 156 0.09 2.89 -3.97
CA VAL A 156 0.40 4.17 -4.65
C VAL A 156 -0.38 4.29 -5.96
N ASN A 157 -0.44 3.21 -6.74
CA ASN A 157 -1.12 3.16 -8.04
C ASN A 157 -2.64 3.27 -7.94
N LEU A 158 -3.17 2.84 -6.79
CA LEU A 158 -4.58 2.86 -6.44
C LEU A 158 -5.12 4.28 -6.18
N ARG A 159 -4.24 5.19 -5.71
CA ARG A 159 -4.58 6.60 -5.48
C ARG A 159 -4.51 7.41 -6.77
N THR A 160 -5.42 8.37 -6.92
CA THR A 160 -5.47 9.23 -8.12
C THR A 160 -4.92 10.62 -7.85
N PRO A 161 -3.99 11.15 -8.67
CA PRO A 161 -3.45 12.50 -8.48
C PRO A 161 -4.48 13.60 -8.74
N THR A 162 -5.62 13.24 -9.33
CA THR A 162 -6.70 14.16 -9.72
C THR A 162 -7.57 14.59 -8.55
N CYS A 163 -7.53 13.85 -7.43
CA CYS A 163 -8.27 14.09 -6.21
C CYS A 163 -7.26 14.31 -5.07
N ARG A 164 -7.08 15.57 -4.64
CA ARG A 164 -6.24 15.89 -3.49
C ARG A 164 -7.11 16.12 -2.27
N THR A 165 -7.09 15.17 -1.34
CA THR A 165 -7.75 15.31 -0.04
C THR A 165 -6.79 15.92 0.99
N GLN A 166 -7.29 16.30 2.17
CA GLN A 166 -6.49 16.90 3.23
C GLN A 166 -5.65 15.87 4.01
N SER A 167 -6.05 14.59 4.02
CA SER A 167 -5.34 13.51 4.74
C SER A 167 -5.22 12.24 3.90
N ASP A 168 -4.02 11.93 3.39
CA ASP A 168 -3.63 10.63 2.81
C ASP A 168 -4.69 9.87 1.95
N GLY A 169 -5.48 10.59 1.15
CA GLY A 169 -6.55 10.03 0.30
C GLY A 169 -7.95 9.97 0.95
N MET A 170 -8.06 10.21 2.26
CA MET A 170 -9.31 10.27 3.04
C MET A 170 -9.90 11.68 3.07
N GLY A 171 -11.22 11.77 3.28
CA GLY A 171 -11.99 13.00 3.22
C GLY A 171 -12.68 13.16 1.87
N TYR A 172 -12.95 14.40 1.48
CA TYR A 172 -13.67 14.71 0.24
C TYR A 172 -12.82 15.51 -0.75
N CYS A 173 -13.11 15.35 -2.04
CA CYS A 173 -12.49 16.09 -3.12
C CYS A 173 -13.41 16.14 -4.34
N ARG A 174 -13.08 17.03 -5.28
CA ARG A 174 -13.55 16.96 -6.67
C ARG A 174 -12.38 16.63 -7.55
N HIS A 175 -12.56 15.68 -8.47
CA HIS A 175 -11.50 15.34 -9.41
C HIS A 175 -11.28 16.46 -10.43
N THR A 176 -10.03 16.65 -10.78
CA THR A 176 -9.56 17.60 -11.80
C THR A 176 -9.28 16.90 -13.13
N GLY A 177 -9.02 17.65 -14.20
CA GLY A 177 -8.66 17.10 -15.51
C GLY A 177 -9.81 16.51 -16.34
N LEU A 178 -11.06 16.74 -15.94
CA LEU A 178 -12.25 16.26 -16.64
C LEU A 178 -12.60 17.17 -17.84
N ASP A 179 -13.17 16.59 -18.89
CA ASP A 179 -13.77 17.35 -19.99
C ASP A 179 -15.14 17.90 -19.55
N THR A 180 -15.14 19.05 -18.89
CA THR A 180 -16.36 19.68 -18.37
C THR A 180 -17.31 20.19 -19.47
N LYS A 181 -16.86 20.25 -20.73
CA LYS A 181 -17.66 20.73 -21.87
C LYS A 181 -18.43 19.59 -22.54
N ASN A 182 -17.78 18.44 -22.75
CA ASN A 182 -18.39 17.29 -23.41
C ASN A 182 -18.82 16.18 -22.44
N GLY A 183 -18.33 16.22 -21.20
CA GLY A 183 -18.72 15.30 -20.14
C GLY A 183 -20.23 15.35 -19.88
N THR A 184 -20.84 14.18 -19.76
CA THR A 184 -22.31 14.05 -19.68
C THR A 184 -22.79 13.87 -18.25
N TYR A 185 -22.06 13.11 -17.43
CA TYR A 185 -22.57 12.63 -16.14
C TYR A 185 -21.89 13.26 -14.94
N LYS A 186 -22.66 13.51 -13.88
CA LYS A 186 -22.16 13.79 -12.54
C LYS A 186 -22.03 12.48 -11.77
N PHE A 187 -20.82 12.09 -11.44
CA PHE A 187 -20.54 10.92 -10.63
C PHE A 187 -20.23 11.30 -9.19
N MET A 188 -20.66 10.46 -8.25
CA MET A 188 -20.23 10.53 -6.86
C MET A 188 -19.73 9.16 -6.41
N LEU A 189 -18.55 9.12 -5.79
CA LEU A 189 -17.93 7.93 -5.21
C LEU A 189 -17.86 8.11 -3.70
N ILE A 190 -18.51 7.22 -2.95
CA ILE A 190 -18.50 7.22 -1.48
C ILE A 190 -17.98 5.90 -0.92
N GLY A 191 -17.43 5.91 0.30
CA GLY A 191 -17.17 4.68 1.05
C GLY A 191 -16.01 4.82 2.04
N ASN A 192 -15.39 3.68 2.37
CA ASN A 192 -14.26 3.66 3.29
C ASN A 192 -12.92 3.84 2.56
N SER A 193 -11.84 3.32 3.14
CA SER A 193 -10.50 3.32 2.51
C SER A 193 -10.50 2.66 1.12
N MET A 194 -11.45 1.76 0.85
CA MET A 194 -11.62 1.15 -0.47
C MET A 194 -11.98 2.17 -1.54
N ALA A 195 -12.85 3.15 -1.24
CA ALA A 195 -13.19 4.22 -2.18
C ALA A 195 -11.95 5.07 -2.52
N ALA A 196 -11.14 5.41 -1.51
CA ALA A 196 -9.90 6.16 -1.70
C ALA A 196 -8.88 5.39 -2.55
N ASN A 197 -8.72 4.09 -2.27
CA ASN A 197 -7.77 3.23 -2.95
C ASN A 197 -8.25 2.80 -4.35
N HIS A 198 -9.52 2.84 -4.69
CA HIS A 198 -9.95 2.50 -6.06
C HIS A 198 -10.22 3.73 -6.93
N ALA A 199 -9.89 4.91 -6.44
CA ALA A 199 -10.13 6.19 -7.09
C ALA A 199 -9.44 6.32 -8.46
N ARG A 200 -8.24 5.73 -8.63
CA ARG A 200 -7.53 5.75 -9.93
C ARG A 200 -8.28 4.94 -10.99
N LEU A 201 -8.70 3.74 -10.64
CA LEU A 201 -9.50 2.88 -11.51
C LEU A 201 -10.82 3.57 -11.88
N PHE A 202 -11.53 4.06 -10.88
CA PHE A 202 -12.78 4.77 -11.08
C PHE A 202 -12.63 5.97 -12.04
N TYR A 203 -11.61 6.79 -11.83
CA TYR A 203 -11.37 7.97 -12.67
C TYR A 203 -11.05 7.62 -14.12
N GLN A 204 -10.30 6.55 -14.39
CA GLN A 204 -10.00 6.16 -15.77
C GLN A 204 -11.23 5.67 -16.53
N GLU A 205 -12.09 4.89 -15.88
CA GLU A 205 -13.30 4.37 -16.50
C GLU A 205 -14.39 5.43 -16.65
N CYS A 206 -14.59 6.25 -15.62
CA CYS A 206 -15.70 7.21 -15.58
C CYS A 206 -15.31 8.60 -16.08
N GLY A 207 -14.04 9.01 -15.94
CA GLY A 207 -13.52 10.34 -16.28
C GLY A 207 -13.86 10.81 -17.70
N PRO A 208 -13.68 9.99 -18.75
CA PRO A 208 -14.02 10.37 -20.12
C PRO A 208 -15.51 10.69 -20.34
N LYS A 209 -16.40 10.17 -19.48
CA LYS A 209 -17.86 10.41 -19.54
C LYS A 209 -18.33 11.44 -18.52
N ALA A 210 -17.45 11.87 -17.62
CA ALA A 210 -17.80 12.66 -16.46
C ALA A 210 -17.77 14.16 -16.77
N LYS A 211 -18.87 14.84 -16.47
CA LYS A 211 -18.90 16.29 -16.31
C LYS A 211 -18.26 16.71 -14.98
N SER A 212 -18.49 15.92 -13.94
CA SER A 212 -17.88 16.10 -12.61
C SER A 212 -17.80 14.77 -11.89
N ILE A 213 -16.75 14.59 -11.08
CA ILE A 213 -16.63 13.48 -10.14
C ILE A 213 -16.39 14.06 -8.75
N TYR A 214 -17.28 13.76 -7.82
CA TYR A 214 -17.10 14.02 -6.40
C TYR A 214 -16.72 12.72 -5.70
N GLN A 215 -15.70 12.73 -4.86
CA GLN A 215 -15.30 11.56 -4.09
C GLN A 215 -15.31 11.94 -2.61
N MET A 216 -15.82 11.04 -1.78
CA MET A 216 -15.80 11.14 -0.33
C MET A 216 -15.44 9.79 0.26
N SER A 217 -14.47 9.79 1.15
CA SER A 217 -14.03 8.58 1.84
C SER A 217 -13.82 8.85 3.32
N ILE A 218 -14.28 7.93 4.16
CA ILE A 218 -14.12 8.03 5.61
C ILE A 218 -13.41 6.76 6.07
N ALA A 219 -12.23 6.90 6.67
CA ALA A 219 -11.49 5.74 7.14
C ALA A 219 -12.34 4.91 8.12
N ILE A 220 -12.28 3.58 7.99
CA ILE A 220 -13.01 2.60 8.81
C ILE A 220 -14.53 2.62 8.59
N CYS A 221 -15.17 3.79 8.54
CA CYS A 221 -16.62 3.91 8.49
C CYS A 221 -17.27 3.37 7.21
N GLU A 222 -18.34 2.61 7.38
CA GLU A 222 -19.20 2.16 6.29
C GLU A 222 -20.15 3.29 5.84
N PRO A 223 -20.42 3.42 4.54
CA PRO A 223 -21.28 4.49 4.01
C PRO A 223 -22.77 4.28 4.29
N LEU A 224 -23.17 3.12 4.81
CA LEU A 224 -24.58 2.72 5.03
C LEU A 224 -24.85 2.19 6.44
N TYR A 225 -23.85 2.11 7.32
CA TYR A 225 -24.02 1.52 8.65
C TYR A 225 -23.18 2.26 9.68
N HIS A 226 -23.82 2.70 10.77
CA HIS A 226 -23.23 3.65 11.72
C HIS A 226 -22.14 3.04 12.62
N LEU A 227 -22.04 1.72 12.73
CA LEU A 227 -21.00 1.07 13.51
C LEU A 227 -19.98 0.40 12.59
N ALA A 228 -18.71 0.65 12.83
CA ALA A 228 -17.63 -0.04 12.16
C ALA A 228 -16.53 -0.37 13.18
N HIS A 229 -16.27 -1.65 13.46
CA HIS A 229 -15.30 -2.08 14.48
C HIS A 229 -15.52 -1.43 15.87
N GLY A 230 -16.77 -1.18 16.25
CA GLY A 230 -17.12 -0.51 17.51
C GLY A 230 -16.88 1.00 17.54
N TYR A 231 -16.48 1.61 16.42
CA TYR A 231 -16.47 3.05 16.23
C TYR A 231 -17.85 3.55 15.78
N ASP A 232 -18.27 4.69 16.32
CA ASP A 232 -19.47 5.40 15.87
C ASP A 232 -19.15 6.29 14.66
N CYS A 233 -19.83 6.02 13.57
CA CYS A 233 -19.69 6.64 12.25
C CYS A 233 -20.93 7.46 11.84
N SER A 234 -21.84 7.74 12.78
CA SER A 234 -23.09 8.47 12.53
C SER A 234 -22.84 9.82 11.84
N ASP A 235 -21.90 10.63 12.36
CA ASP A 235 -21.52 11.92 11.75
C ASP A 235 -21.04 11.77 10.30
N GLY A 236 -20.36 10.65 10.02
CA GLY A 236 -19.87 10.32 8.69
C GLY A 236 -21.00 10.07 7.71
N ILE A 237 -22.00 9.29 8.11
CA ILE A 237 -23.20 8.99 7.32
C ILE A 237 -24.02 10.27 7.10
N GLU A 238 -24.27 11.05 8.13
CA GLU A 238 -25.00 12.32 7.99
C GLU A 238 -24.31 13.26 6.99
N ASN A 239 -22.98 13.33 7.04
CA ASN A 239 -22.22 14.14 6.09
C ASN A 239 -22.30 13.57 4.66
N ILE A 240 -22.24 12.24 4.49
CA ILE A 240 -22.45 11.59 3.18
C ILE A 240 -23.83 11.96 2.62
N GLU A 241 -24.89 11.79 3.40
CA GLU A 241 -26.27 12.12 2.98
C GLU A 241 -26.40 13.58 2.59
N LYS A 242 -25.80 14.48 3.38
CA LYS A 242 -25.75 15.92 3.08
C LYS A 242 -25.05 16.19 1.75
N GLN A 243 -23.89 15.57 1.50
CA GLN A 243 -23.18 15.78 0.24
C GLN A 243 -23.95 15.21 -0.95
N ILE A 244 -24.60 14.05 -0.82
CA ILE A 244 -25.44 13.49 -1.89
C ILE A 244 -26.57 14.47 -2.26
N LYS A 245 -27.22 15.09 -1.26
CA LYS A 245 -28.26 16.10 -1.46
C LYS A 245 -27.73 17.36 -2.15
N ILE A 246 -26.50 17.79 -1.83
CA ILE A 246 -25.86 18.97 -2.43
C ILE A 246 -25.40 18.70 -3.87
N GLU A 247 -24.75 17.57 -4.10
CA GLU A 247 -24.13 17.23 -5.39
C GLU A 247 -25.16 16.78 -6.42
N GLN A 248 -26.23 16.12 -5.98
CA GLN A 248 -27.26 15.48 -6.82
C GLN A 248 -26.63 14.70 -7.99
N PRO A 249 -25.88 13.62 -7.70
CA PRO A 249 -25.19 12.87 -8.74
C PRO A 249 -26.19 12.15 -9.65
N ASP A 250 -25.81 11.99 -10.92
CA ASP A 250 -26.52 11.11 -11.85
C ASP A 250 -26.35 9.65 -11.41
N TYR A 251 -25.12 9.28 -11.04
CA TYR A 251 -24.79 7.95 -10.54
C TYR A 251 -23.97 8.06 -9.24
N LEU A 252 -24.40 7.32 -8.23
CA LEU A 252 -23.70 7.14 -6.97
C LEU A 252 -23.05 5.76 -6.95
N PHE A 253 -21.75 5.72 -6.67
CA PHE A 253 -20.97 4.51 -6.48
C PHE A 253 -20.58 4.38 -5.01
N ILE A 254 -20.82 3.20 -4.45
CA ILE A 254 -20.50 2.87 -3.06
C ILE A 254 -19.39 1.83 -3.05
N PHE A 255 -18.19 2.24 -2.64
CA PHE A 255 -17.01 1.39 -2.60
C PHE A 255 -16.62 1.17 -1.15
N SER A 256 -17.05 0.05 -0.59
CA SER A 256 -16.74 -0.31 0.77
C SER A 256 -16.34 -1.77 0.87
N ARG A 257 -15.31 -2.06 1.67
CA ARG A 257 -15.07 -3.42 2.16
C ARG A 257 -15.96 -3.59 3.37
N PHE A 258 -16.88 -4.54 3.31
CA PHE A 258 -17.74 -4.90 4.43
C PHE A 258 -16.88 -5.33 5.63
N ILE A 259 -16.88 -4.51 6.66
CA ILE A 259 -16.20 -4.78 7.93
C ILE A 259 -17.12 -5.62 8.82
N ASP A 260 -18.24 -5.05 9.27
CA ASP A 260 -19.20 -5.72 10.18
C ASP A 260 -20.41 -6.27 9.41
N ILE A 261 -20.64 -5.82 8.17
CA ILE A 261 -21.80 -6.19 7.33
C ILE A 261 -21.77 -7.67 6.90
N GLY A 262 -20.62 -8.34 7.07
CA GLY A 262 -20.45 -9.78 6.83
C GLY A 262 -20.63 -10.66 8.07
N ASP A 263 -20.88 -10.07 9.24
CA ASP A 263 -20.99 -10.83 10.49
C ASP A 263 -22.25 -11.70 10.52
N PRO A 264 -22.24 -12.81 11.30
CA PRO A 264 -23.43 -13.61 11.51
C PRO A 264 -24.59 -12.79 12.06
N MET A 265 -25.81 -13.09 11.60
CA MET A 265 -27.02 -12.46 12.15
C MET A 265 -27.07 -12.63 13.68
N PRO A 266 -27.59 -11.63 14.41
CA PRO A 266 -27.72 -11.71 15.86
C PRO A 266 -28.49 -12.96 16.32
N PRO A 267 -28.25 -13.45 17.56
CA PRO A 267 -29.01 -14.56 18.10
C PRO A 267 -30.52 -14.29 18.03
N ASN A 268 -31.28 -15.29 17.57
CA ASN A 268 -32.73 -15.23 17.34
C ASN A 268 -33.21 -14.48 16.09
N VAL A 269 -32.31 -13.95 15.26
CA VAL A 269 -32.63 -13.46 13.92
C VAL A 269 -32.39 -14.58 12.91
N THR A 270 -33.43 -14.97 12.17
CA THR A 270 -33.38 -16.07 11.20
C THR A 270 -33.66 -15.63 9.77
N SER A 271 -34.03 -14.37 9.55
CA SER A 271 -34.30 -13.80 8.24
C SER A 271 -33.62 -12.45 8.09
N LEU A 272 -33.14 -12.17 6.87
CA LEU A 272 -32.40 -10.95 6.55
C LEU A 272 -33.24 -9.69 6.77
N GLU A 273 -34.54 -9.75 6.51
CA GLU A 273 -35.47 -8.64 6.70
C GLU A 273 -35.61 -8.23 8.16
N ASN A 274 -35.19 -9.09 9.09
CA ASN A 274 -35.22 -8.84 10.53
C ASN A 274 -33.85 -8.48 11.10
N ASP A 275 -32.78 -8.60 10.32
CA ASP A 275 -31.44 -8.22 10.73
C ASP A 275 -31.34 -6.69 10.92
N PRO A 276 -30.95 -6.21 12.12
CA PRO A 276 -30.82 -4.78 12.39
C PRO A 276 -29.80 -4.09 11.46
N VAL A 277 -28.69 -4.76 11.12
CA VAL A 277 -27.66 -4.19 10.23
C VAL A 277 -28.25 -3.96 8.85
N TYR A 278 -28.88 -5.00 8.28
CA TYR A 278 -29.54 -4.91 6.98
C TYR A 278 -30.63 -3.83 6.94
N LYS A 279 -31.47 -3.72 7.99
CA LYS A 279 -32.53 -2.70 8.05
C LYS A 279 -31.97 -1.29 8.00
N GLU A 280 -30.91 -1.03 8.73
CA GLU A 280 -30.28 0.27 8.78
C GLU A 280 -29.63 0.63 7.44
N MET A 281 -28.87 -0.31 6.86
CA MET A 281 -28.28 -0.13 5.54
C MET A 281 -29.32 0.18 4.47
N LYS A 282 -30.44 -0.55 4.50
CA LYS A 282 -31.56 -0.32 3.60
C LYS A 282 -32.14 1.08 3.80
N ASN A 283 -32.32 1.52 5.04
CA ASN A 283 -32.83 2.85 5.35
C ASN A 283 -31.94 3.97 4.79
N HIS A 284 -30.61 3.90 5.02
CA HIS A 284 -29.68 4.89 4.46
C HIS A 284 -29.61 4.82 2.93
N LEU A 285 -29.67 3.61 2.35
CA LEU A 285 -29.73 3.45 0.90
C LEU A 285 -30.99 4.10 0.31
N ASP A 286 -32.15 3.89 0.93
CA ASP A 286 -33.42 4.49 0.51
C ASP A 286 -33.34 6.03 0.55
N ILE A 287 -32.74 6.61 1.61
CA ILE A 287 -32.46 8.06 1.73
C ILE A 287 -31.56 8.55 0.59
N HIS A 288 -30.46 7.84 0.30
CA HIS A 288 -29.56 8.19 -0.79
C HIS A 288 -30.28 8.19 -2.15
N MET A 289 -31.16 7.21 -2.37
CA MET A 289 -31.90 7.04 -3.62
C MET A 289 -32.93 8.14 -3.89
N GLU A 290 -33.28 9.00 -2.92
CA GLU A 290 -34.15 10.16 -3.14
C GLU A 290 -33.47 11.25 -3.98
N SER A 291 -32.13 11.36 -3.89
CA SER A 291 -31.36 12.45 -4.50
C SER A 291 -30.55 12.03 -5.73
N VAL A 292 -30.53 10.74 -6.07
CA VAL A 292 -29.79 10.17 -7.22
C VAL A 292 -30.71 10.07 -8.44
N GLN A 293 -30.29 10.67 -9.56
CA GLN A 293 -31.14 10.80 -10.75
C GLN A 293 -31.25 9.52 -11.58
N LYS A 294 -30.19 8.73 -11.69
CA LYS A 294 -30.18 7.48 -12.45
C LYS A 294 -29.93 6.29 -11.55
N LYS A 295 -30.88 5.35 -11.57
CA LYS A 295 -30.87 4.13 -10.78
C LYS A 295 -30.57 2.98 -11.74
N ALA A 296 -29.42 2.33 -11.56
CA ALA A 296 -29.12 1.08 -12.23
C ALA A 296 -29.45 -0.06 -11.25
N THR A 297 -30.46 -0.86 -11.57
CA THR A 297 -30.67 -2.15 -10.93
C THR A 297 -29.81 -3.14 -11.71
N VAL A 298 -28.76 -3.67 -11.07
CA VAL A 298 -28.00 -4.80 -11.61
C VAL A 298 -28.69 -6.08 -11.17
#